data_AF-A0A4Y2G5D5-F1
#
_entry.id   AF-A0A4Y2G5D5-F1
#
_cell.length_a   1.000
_cell.length_b   1.000
_cell.length_c   1.000
_cell.angle_alpha   90.00
_cell.angle_beta   90.00
_cell.angle_gamma   90.00
#
_symmetry.space_group_name_H-M   'P 1'
#
loop_
_entity.id
_entity.type
_entity.pdbx_description
1 polymer ?
#
loop_
_entity_poly.entity_id
_entity_poly.type
_entity_poly.pdbx_seq_one_letter_code
_entity_poly.pdbx_strand_id
1 'polypeptide(L)'
;MRTPGVTLRTRGVRVPLGLLEGPVEVRVPLGLLEGQVGVHVPLELLEGPVWVYVTLGLLEGPVGVRVPPGKPEIRDNLGKNVQGVIRTYNEGDSLYLICESQGGKPPPALSWWRGPALIDDTFEVVTSSFLVRNELQLEALTRRDLMAELTCQASNNNVSAPVKSSVSLDLN
;
A
#
# COMPACT_ATOMS: atom_id res chain seq x y z
N MET A 1 -51.36 -4.41 39.79
CA MET A 1 -51.72 -3.29 38.89
C MET A 1 -50.42 -2.50 38.64
N ARG A 2 -49.88 -2.54 37.41
CA ARG A 2 -48.54 -2.04 37.05
C ARG A 2 -48.53 -0.50 36.89
N THR A 3 -47.33 0.04 37.05
CA THR A 3 -46.83 1.41 37.32
C THR A 3 -47.07 2.51 36.27
N PRO A 4 -46.89 3.80 36.62
CA PRO A 4 -47.08 4.95 35.72
C PRO A 4 -45.91 5.12 34.73
N GLY A 5 -46.23 5.39 33.46
CA GLY A 5 -45.27 5.59 32.38
C GLY A 5 -44.74 7.03 32.31
N VAL A 6 -43.42 7.16 32.31
CA VAL A 6 -42.64 8.40 32.17
C VAL A 6 -42.89 9.05 30.81
N THR A 7 -43.18 10.35 30.80
CA THR A 7 -43.38 11.15 29.57
C THR A 7 -42.02 11.55 28.98
N LEU A 8 -41.58 10.89 27.91
CA LEU A 8 -40.41 11.30 27.12
C LEU A 8 -40.81 12.40 26.14
N ARG A 9 -40.37 13.64 26.39
CA ARG A 9 -40.43 14.74 25.42
C ARG A 9 -39.40 14.49 24.31
N THR A 10 -39.84 13.94 23.18
CA THR A 10 -39.02 13.87 21.96
C THR A 10 -38.96 15.26 21.31
N ARG A 11 -37.76 15.82 21.15
CA ARG A 11 -37.52 17.00 20.31
C ARG A 11 -37.65 16.58 18.85
N GLY A 12 -38.85 16.67 18.29
CA GLY A 12 -39.07 16.51 16.84
C GLY A 12 -38.54 17.71 16.07
N VAL A 13 -37.71 17.48 15.06
CA VAL A 13 -37.33 18.51 14.07
C VAL A 13 -38.50 18.67 13.10
N ARG A 14 -38.96 19.91 12.87
CA ARG A 14 -40.09 20.22 11.99
C ARG A 14 -39.54 20.85 10.70
N VAL A 15 -39.77 20.21 9.55
CA VAL A 15 -39.41 20.73 8.23
C VAL A 15 -40.68 21.29 7.57
N PRO A 16 -40.70 22.55 7.10
CA PRO A 16 -41.89 23.13 6.48
C PRO A 16 -42.17 22.53 5.09
N LEU A 17 -43.45 22.31 4.81
CA LEU A 17 -43.98 21.79 3.55
C LEU A 17 -43.75 22.79 2.41
N GLY A 18 -42.76 22.50 1.58
CA GLY A 18 -42.60 23.01 0.22
C GLY A 18 -42.12 21.85 -0.65
N LEU A 19 -42.82 21.61 -1.77
CA LEU A 19 -42.69 20.49 -2.70
C LEU A 19 -41.33 19.76 -2.68
N LEU A 20 -41.31 18.53 -2.16
CA LEU A 20 -40.27 17.55 -2.50
C LEU A 20 -40.81 16.70 -3.66
N GLU A 21 -40.71 17.22 -4.88
CA GLU A 21 -40.76 16.35 -6.05
C GLU A 21 -39.35 15.79 -6.26
N GLY A 22 -39.11 14.61 -5.67
CA GLY A 22 -37.83 13.92 -5.75
C GLY A 22 -37.61 12.93 -4.60
N PRO A 23 -36.59 12.05 -4.70
CA PRO A 23 -36.29 11.06 -3.67
C PRO A 23 -35.95 11.73 -2.33
N VAL A 24 -36.63 11.29 -1.26
CA VAL A 24 -36.43 11.79 0.11
C VAL A 24 -35.14 11.20 0.69
N GLU A 25 -34.11 12.04 0.90
CA GLU A 25 -32.79 11.64 1.42
C GLU A 25 -32.66 11.95 2.93
N VAL A 26 -32.26 10.96 3.74
CA VAL A 26 -32.04 11.12 5.18
C VAL A 26 -30.61 10.69 5.54
N ARG A 27 -29.83 11.58 6.17
CA ARG A 27 -28.45 11.32 6.62
C ARG A 27 -28.39 11.19 8.14
N VAL A 28 -27.79 10.11 8.65
CA VAL A 28 -27.64 9.86 10.11
C VAL A 28 -26.17 9.68 10.48
N PRO A 29 -25.60 10.50 11.39
CA PRO A 29 -24.23 10.32 11.89
C PRO A 29 -24.09 9.07 12.78
N LEU A 30 -22.96 8.35 12.66
CA LEU A 30 -22.65 7.11 13.40
C LEU A 30 -22.66 7.22 14.94
N GLY A 31 -22.69 8.43 15.52
CA GLY A 31 -22.73 8.65 16.97
C GLY A 31 -24.10 8.48 17.64
N LEU A 32 -25.16 8.13 16.91
CA LEU A 32 -26.52 7.97 17.44
C LEU A 32 -26.99 6.51 17.59
N LEU A 33 -26.09 5.52 17.47
CA LEU A 33 -26.44 4.09 17.47
C LEU A 33 -26.64 3.46 18.86
N GLU A 34 -26.99 4.22 19.89
CA GLU A 34 -27.48 3.64 21.16
C GLU A 34 -29.02 3.59 21.26
N GLY A 35 -29.71 3.69 20.13
CA GLY A 35 -31.15 3.42 20.02
C GLY A 35 -31.59 3.29 18.56
N GLN A 36 -32.64 2.51 18.30
CA GLN A 36 -33.23 2.40 16.97
C GLN A 36 -33.76 3.77 16.52
N VAL A 37 -33.08 4.40 15.56
CA VAL A 37 -33.59 5.59 14.85
C VAL A 37 -34.66 5.11 13.86
N GLY A 38 -35.92 5.39 14.17
CA GLY A 38 -37.05 5.14 13.27
C GLY A 38 -37.51 6.43 12.58
N VAL A 39 -37.61 6.41 11.24
CA VAL A 39 -38.23 7.49 10.47
C VAL A 39 -39.72 7.14 10.29
N HIS A 40 -40.62 8.00 10.77
CA HIS A 40 -42.07 7.83 10.57
C HIS A 40 -42.51 8.71 9.39
N VAL A 41 -42.85 8.08 8.26
CA VAL A 41 -43.37 8.78 7.08
C VAL A 41 -44.88 8.46 6.97
N PRO A 42 -45.77 9.46 6.94
CA PRO A 42 -47.21 9.24 6.75
C PRO A 42 -47.48 8.50 5.44
N LEU A 43 -48.35 7.50 5.48
CA LEU A 43 -48.63 6.58 4.36
C LEU A 43 -49.18 7.29 3.10
N GLU A 44 -49.63 8.54 3.24
CA GLU A 44 -50.20 9.38 2.19
C GLU A 44 -49.14 10.02 1.26
N LEU A 45 -47.85 9.88 1.56
CA LEU A 45 -46.73 10.49 0.80
C LEU A 45 -45.78 9.46 0.15
N LEU A 46 -46.14 8.18 0.18
CA LEU A 46 -45.30 7.09 -0.34
C LEU A 46 -45.76 6.62 -1.72
N GLU A 47 -45.45 7.39 -2.75
CA GLU A 47 -45.45 6.90 -4.14
C GLU A 47 -43.99 6.61 -4.57
N GLY A 48 -43.33 5.67 -3.90
CA GLY A 48 -42.00 5.22 -4.31
C GLY A 48 -41.18 4.49 -3.23
N PRO A 49 -40.11 3.78 -3.62
CA PRO A 49 -39.22 3.07 -2.70
C PRO A 49 -38.35 4.03 -1.86
N VAL A 50 -38.27 3.79 -0.55
CA VAL A 50 -37.46 4.57 0.43
C VAL A 50 -36.11 3.89 0.65
N TRP A 51 -35.01 4.64 0.59
CA TRP A 51 -33.64 4.12 0.82
C TRP A 51 -32.99 4.77 2.05
N VAL A 52 -32.26 3.97 2.84
CA VAL A 52 -31.49 4.42 4.01
C VAL A 52 -30.01 4.11 3.77
N TYR A 53 -29.14 5.12 3.82
CA TYR A 53 -27.69 4.96 3.62
C TYR A 53 -26.92 5.31 4.90
N VAL A 54 -25.93 4.49 5.23
CA VAL A 54 -25.02 4.71 6.37
C VAL A 54 -23.73 5.32 5.84
N THR A 55 -23.34 6.50 6.33
CA THR A 55 -22.02 7.05 6.02
C THR A 55 -20.96 6.25 6.77
N LEU A 56 -20.23 5.38 6.08
CA LEU A 56 -19.01 4.81 6.62
C LEU A 56 -17.99 5.94 6.72
N GLY A 57 -17.89 6.54 7.90
CA GLY A 57 -16.82 7.48 8.21
C GLY A 57 -15.49 6.73 8.26
N LEU A 58 -14.84 6.55 7.12
CA LEU A 58 -13.43 6.15 7.01
C LEU A 58 -12.87 6.60 5.65
N LEU A 59 -12.02 7.62 5.73
CA LEU A 59 -11.08 8.14 4.73
C LEU A 59 -11.68 8.97 3.58
N GLU A 60 -11.89 10.26 3.84
CA GLU A 60 -11.83 11.28 2.80
C GLU A 60 -10.40 11.36 2.26
N GLY A 61 -10.11 10.57 1.23
CA GLY A 61 -8.88 10.65 0.45
C GLY A 61 -9.07 9.94 -0.88
N PRO A 62 -8.36 10.33 -1.96
CA PRO A 62 -8.39 9.55 -3.19
C PRO A 62 -7.90 8.14 -2.86
N VAL A 63 -8.72 7.13 -3.14
CA VAL A 63 -8.30 5.72 -3.06
C VAL A 63 -7.26 5.48 -4.14
N GLY A 64 -6.00 5.79 -3.82
CA GLY A 64 -4.86 5.53 -4.68
C GLY A 64 -4.60 4.02 -4.71
N VAL A 65 -4.71 3.41 -5.88
CA VAL A 65 -4.38 1.99 -6.07
C VAL A 65 -2.91 1.79 -5.73
N ARG A 66 -2.64 1.08 -4.62
CA ARG A 66 -1.30 0.68 -4.20
C ARG A 66 -1.03 -0.73 -4.70
N VAL A 67 -0.06 -0.87 -5.58
CA VAL A 67 0.34 -2.17 -6.12
C VAL A 67 1.76 -2.45 -5.65
N PRO A 68 2.06 -3.58 -5.00
CA PRO A 68 3.42 -3.97 -4.67
C PRO A 68 4.32 -4.04 -5.92
N PRO A 69 5.62 -3.82 -5.79
CA PRO A 69 6.55 -3.99 -6.90
C PRO A 69 6.71 -5.46 -7.29
N GLY A 70 7.19 -5.70 -8.51
CA GLY A 70 7.64 -7.02 -8.94
C GLY A 70 8.85 -7.50 -8.13
N LYS A 71 9.14 -8.80 -8.21
CA LYS A 71 10.34 -9.36 -7.58
C LYS A 71 11.59 -8.80 -8.30
N PRO A 72 12.57 -8.24 -7.57
CA PRO A 72 13.78 -7.74 -8.20
C PRO A 72 14.58 -8.88 -8.86
N GLU A 73 15.14 -8.63 -10.03
CA GLU A 73 16.07 -9.52 -10.71
C GLU A 73 17.49 -8.97 -10.61
N ILE A 74 18.45 -9.81 -10.23
CA ILE A 74 19.86 -9.43 -10.09
C ILE A 74 20.64 -10.01 -11.27
N ARG A 75 21.45 -9.15 -11.90
CA ARG A 75 22.27 -9.46 -13.08
C ARG A 75 23.72 -9.07 -12.84
N ASP A 76 24.64 -9.78 -13.46
CA ASP A 76 26.06 -9.40 -13.49
C ASP A 76 26.35 -8.36 -14.60
N ASN A 77 27.62 -7.96 -14.72
CA ASN A 77 28.10 -7.05 -15.76
C ASN A 77 27.96 -7.60 -17.19
N LEU A 78 27.75 -8.91 -17.36
CA LEU A 78 27.47 -9.55 -18.65
C LEU A 78 25.96 -9.62 -18.94
N GLY A 79 25.13 -9.09 -18.04
CA GLY A 79 23.68 -9.11 -18.14
C GLY A 79 23.07 -10.47 -17.85
N LYS A 80 23.81 -11.42 -17.27
CA LYS A 80 23.31 -12.74 -16.91
C LYS A 80 22.61 -12.68 -15.55
N ASN A 81 21.42 -13.27 -15.47
CA ASN A 81 20.71 -13.42 -14.20
C ASN A 81 21.51 -14.31 -13.24
N VAL A 82 21.74 -13.80 -12.04
CA VAL A 82 22.48 -14.49 -10.97
C VAL A 82 21.57 -14.74 -9.75
N GLN A 83 21.70 -15.91 -9.15
CA GLN A 83 20.92 -16.33 -7.98
C GLN A 83 21.76 -17.29 -7.12
N GLY A 84 21.51 -17.30 -5.82
CA GLY A 84 22.23 -18.16 -4.89
C GLY A 84 23.69 -17.72 -4.74
N VAL A 85 24.63 -18.65 -4.84
CA VAL A 85 26.06 -18.40 -4.60
C VAL A 85 26.79 -18.07 -5.90
N ILE A 86 27.46 -16.91 -5.97
CA ILE A 86 28.28 -16.47 -7.11
C ILE A 86 29.78 -16.58 -6.78
N ARG A 87 30.50 -17.48 -7.49
CA ARG A 87 31.89 -17.88 -7.16
C ARG A 87 32.99 -17.27 -8.04
N THR A 88 32.68 -16.24 -8.82
CA THR A 88 33.56 -15.76 -9.90
C THR A 88 34.57 -14.70 -9.45
N TYR A 89 34.82 -14.57 -8.15
CA TYR A 89 35.56 -13.44 -7.59
C TYR A 89 36.72 -13.90 -6.71
N ASN A 90 37.82 -13.15 -6.77
CA ASN A 90 38.97 -13.24 -5.87
C ASN A 90 39.05 -12.00 -5.00
N GLU A 91 39.84 -12.08 -3.93
CA GLU A 91 40.16 -10.91 -3.12
C GLU A 91 40.85 -9.84 -3.99
N GLY A 92 40.36 -8.61 -3.91
CA GLY A 92 40.79 -7.47 -4.73
C GLY A 92 39.99 -7.27 -6.02
N ASP A 93 39.15 -8.22 -6.43
CA ASP A 93 38.31 -8.07 -7.62
C ASP A 93 37.21 -7.02 -7.41
N SER A 94 36.83 -6.35 -8.50
CA SER A 94 35.66 -5.46 -8.51
C SER A 94 34.39 -6.24 -8.81
N LEU A 95 33.34 -6.01 -8.01
CA LEU A 95 32.00 -6.55 -8.22
C LEU A 95 31.12 -5.50 -8.89
N TYR A 96 30.37 -5.92 -9.91
CA TYR A 96 29.33 -5.10 -10.51
C TYR A 96 28.05 -5.92 -10.64
N LEU A 97 26.98 -5.42 -10.02
CA LEU A 97 25.65 -6.04 -10.03
C LEU A 97 24.60 -5.02 -10.44
N ILE A 98 23.70 -5.42 -11.30
CA ILE A 98 22.53 -4.66 -11.70
C ILE A 98 21.31 -5.28 -11.02
N CYS A 99 20.52 -4.48 -10.33
CA CYS A 99 19.22 -4.87 -9.84
C CYS A 99 18.10 -4.18 -10.61
N GLU A 100 17.11 -4.94 -11.05
CA GLU A 100 15.99 -4.47 -11.85
C GLU A 100 14.66 -4.91 -11.24
N SER A 101 13.69 -4.00 -11.13
CA SER A 101 12.33 -4.33 -10.67
C SER A 101 11.29 -3.63 -11.55
N GLN A 102 10.25 -4.36 -11.93
CA GLN A 102 9.16 -3.85 -12.77
C GLN A 102 7.86 -3.65 -11.98
N GLY A 103 7.04 -2.71 -12.46
CA GLY A 103 5.69 -2.49 -11.93
C GLY A 103 5.68 -1.68 -10.64
N GLY A 104 4.70 -1.97 -9.78
CA GLY A 104 4.42 -1.18 -8.58
C GLY A 104 3.68 0.13 -8.87
N LYS A 105 2.79 0.51 -7.96
CA LYS A 105 2.15 1.83 -7.93
C LYS A 105 2.16 2.38 -6.51
N PRO A 106 2.84 3.51 -6.23
CA PRO A 106 3.80 4.22 -7.10
C PRO A 106 4.99 3.36 -7.56
N PRO A 107 5.84 3.84 -8.50
CA PRO A 107 7.10 3.17 -8.85
C PRO A 107 7.97 2.93 -7.59
N PRO A 108 8.65 1.77 -7.48
CA PRO A 108 9.51 1.49 -6.33
C PRO A 108 10.81 2.27 -6.33
N ALA A 109 11.38 2.45 -5.14
CA ALA A 109 12.79 2.71 -4.94
C ALA A 109 13.53 1.37 -4.80
N LEU A 110 14.73 1.29 -5.36
CA LEU A 110 15.65 0.15 -5.22
C LEU A 110 16.82 0.50 -4.31
N SER A 111 17.22 -0.45 -3.48
CA SER A 111 18.35 -0.32 -2.55
C SER A 111 19.09 -1.64 -2.37
N TRP A 112 20.41 -1.57 -2.20
CA TRP A 112 21.30 -2.67 -1.89
C TRP A 112 21.66 -2.73 -0.42
N TRP A 113 21.62 -3.94 0.12
CA TRP A 113 21.86 -4.23 1.52
C TRP A 113 22.87 -5.35 1.68
N ARG A 114 23.70 -5.25 2.73
CA ARG A 114 24.56 -6.33 3.22
C ARG A 114 24.08 -6.70 4.60
N GLY A 115 23.28 -7.76 4.70
CA GLY A 115 22.51 -8.03 5.92
C GLY A 115 21.66 -6.80 6.31
N PRO A 116 21.85 -6.20 7.51
CA PRO A 116 21.10 -5.01 7.93
C PRO A 116 21.70 -3.68 7.46
N ALA A 117 22.90 -3.68 6.85
CA ALA A 117 23.59 -2.46 6.46
C ALA A 117 23.19 -2.02 5.04
N LEU A 118 22.74 -0.78 4.89
CA LEU A 118 22.51 -0.16 3.57
C LEU A 118 23.86 0.09 2.90
N ILE A 119 24.02 -0.36 1.65
CA ILE A 119 25.21 -0.15 0.84
C ILE A 119 24.98 0.99 -0.15
N ASP A 120 23.83 0.95 -0.84
CA ASP A 120 23.47 1.91 -1.87
C ASP A 120 21.93 2.03 -1.96
N ASP A 121 21.44 3.25 -2.17
CA ASP A 121 20.03 3.57 -2.41
C ASP A 121 19.83 4.44 -3.66
N THR A 122 20.83 4.49 -4.54
CA THR A 122 20.77 5.26 -5.79
C THR A 122 20.08 4.44 -6.87
N PHE A 123 18.96 4.93 -7.39
CA PHE A 123 18.20 4.21 -8.41
C PHE A 123 17.73 5.15 -9.52
N GLU A 124 17.56 4.57 -10.70
CA GLU A 124 17.01 5.22 -11.88
C GLU A 124 15.64 4.62 -12.23
N VAL A 125 14.69 5.48 -12.60
CA VAL A 125 13.42 5.05 -13.19
C VAL A 125 13.58 5.07 -14.71
N VAL A 126 13.54 3.91 -15.33
CA VAL A 126 13.59 3.76 -16.77
C VAL A 126 12.20 4.07 -17.33
N THR A 127 12.02 5.32 -17.75
CA THR A 127 10.72 5.94 -18.05
C THR A 127 9.93 5.24 -19.16
N SER A 128 10.58 4.45 -20.01
CA SER A 128 9.95 3.75 -21.13
C SER A 128 9.31 2.40 -20.76
N SER A 129 9.58 1.83 -19.57
CA SER A 129 9.26 0.42 -19.30
C SER A 129 8.70 0.12 -17.89
N PHE A 130 8.32 1.13 -17.09
CA PHE A 130 7.93 0.94 -15.68
C PHE A 130 8.94 0.09 -14.88
N LEU A 131 10.20 0.20 -15.29
CA LEU A 131 11.33 -0.52 -14.76
C LEU A 131 12.15 0.45 -13.91
N VAL A 132 12.58 -0.01 -12.76
CA VAL A 132 13.51 0.70 -11.89
C VAL A 132 14.79 -0.10 -11.85
N ARG A 133 15.93 0.58 -11.94
CA ARG A 133 17.26 -0.04 -11.92
C ARG A 133 18.14 0.60 -10.85
N ASN A 134 18.94 -0.22 -10.19
CA ASN A 134 20.02 0.21 -9.30
C ASN A 134 21.28 -0.60 -9.65
N GLU A 135 22.39 0.08 -9.88
CA GLU A 135 23.68 -0.50 -10.25
C GLU A 135 24.66 -0.38 -9.08
N LEU A 136 25.06 -1.53 -8.51
CA LEU A 136 26.02 -1.61 -7.42
C LEU A 136 27.41 -1.92 -7.95
N GLN A 137 28.37 -1.06 -7.60
CA GLN A 137 29.79 -1.29 -7.83
C GLN A 137 30.55 -1.34 -6.51
N LEU A 138 31.28 -2.44 -6.26
CA LEU A 138 32.25 -2.56 -5.16
C LEU A 138 33.65 -2.69 -5.78
N GLU A 139 34.54 -1.75 -5.49
CA GLU A 139 35.84 -1.66 -6.19
C GLU A 139 36.81 -2.78 -5.84
N ALA A 140 36.87 -3.18 -4.56
CA ALA A 140 37.79 -4.20 -4.08
C ALA A 140 37.12 -5.09 -3.04
N LEU A 141 36.80 -6.32 -3.44
CA LEU A 141 36.31 -7.34 -2.53
C LEU A 141 37.41 -7.77 -1.56
N THR A 142 37.03 -8.02 -0.31
CA THR A 142 37.93 -8.46 0.76
C THR A 142 37.53 -9.85 1.23
N ARG A 143 38.42 -10.55 1.96
CA ARG A 143 38.05 -11.80 2.65
C ARG A 143 36.84 -11.68 3.58
N ARG A 144 36.51 -10.47 4.06
CA ARG A 144 35.34 -10.24 4.91
C ARG A 144 34.02 -10.33 4.14
N ASP A 145 34.08 -10.26 2.81
CA ASP A 145 32.93 -10.38 1.93
C ASP A 145 32.63 -11.85 1.56
N LEU A 146 33.44 -12.82 2.02
CA LEU A 146 33.18 -14.24 1.84
C LEU A 146 31.85 -14.63 2.50
N MET A 147 30.98 -15.29 1.72
CA MET A 147 29.61 -15.65 2.09
C MET A 147 28.72 -14.46 2.45
N ALA A 148 29.14 -13.22 2.13
CA ALA A 148 28.29 -12.06 2.33
C ALA A 148 27.06 -12.15 1.43
N GLU A 149 25.89 -11.97 2.04
CA GLU A 149 24.62 -11.88 1.32
C GLU A 149 24.37 -10.42 0.92
N LEU A 150 24.30 -10.19 -0.39
CA LEU A 150 23.90 -8.92 -0.98
C LEU A 150 22.43 -9.02 -1.38
N THR A 151 21.60 -8.16 -0.81
CA THR A 151 20.16 -8.14 -1.03
C THR A 151 19.75 -6.87 -1.74
N CYS A 152 19.12 -7.00 -2.90
CA CYS A 152 18.40 -5.91 -3.51
C CYS A 152 16.94 -5.89 -3.02
N GLN A 153 16.48 -4.71 -2.60
CA GLN A 153 15.16 -4.49 -2.04
C GLN A 153 14.39 -3.44 -2.84
N ALA A 154 13.17 -3.79 -3.27
CA ALA A 154 12.19 -2.90 -3.88
C ALA A 154 11.11 -2.49 -2.88
N SER A 155 10.94 -1.19 -2.67
CA SER A 155 9.92 -0.62 -1.77
C SER A 155 9.22 0.55 -2.44
N ASN A 156 7.89 0.62 -2.39
CA ASN A 156 7.13 1.69 -3.02
C ASN A 156 6.06 2.34 -2.14
N ASN A 157 5.78 1.78 -0.96
CA ASN A 157 4.81 2.33 -0.01
C ASN A 157 5.04 1.71 1.39
N ASN A 158 4.42 2.32 2.41
CA ASN A 158 4.49 1.85 3.81
C ASN A 158 3.36 0.85 4.20
N VAL A 159 2.70 0.22 3.23
CA VAL A 159 1.56 -0.69 3.45
C VAL A 159 1.92 -2.13 3.09
N SER A 160 2.59 -2.35 1.97
CA SER A 160 3.12 -3.65 1.57
C SER A 160 4.56 -3.80 2.02
N ALA A 161 4.93 -5.02 2.45
CA ALA A 161 6.32 -5.34 2.71
C ALA A 161 7.17 -5.17 1.43
N PRO A 162 8.43 -4.70 1.56
CA PRO A 162 9.35 -4.64 0.44
C PRO A 162 9.62 -6.04 -0.15
N VAL A 163 9.74 -6.12 -1.47
CA VAL A 163 10.09 -7.36 -2.17
C VAL A 163 11.60 -7.41 -2.35
N LYS A 164 12.21 -8.58 -2.17
CA LYS A 164 13.67 -8.72 -2.12
C LYS A 164 14.17 -9.88 -2.97
N SER A 165 15.40 -9.75 -3.45
CA SER A 165 16.21 -10.82 -4.03
C SER A 165 17.63 -10.73 -3.48
N SER A 166 18.27 -11.88 -3.28
CA SER A 166 19.61 -11.97 -2.69
C SER A 166 20.55 -12.83 -3.52
N VAL A 167 21.84 -12.51 -3.43
CA VAL A 167 22.95 -13.34 -3.89
C VAL A 167 24.02 -13.42 -2.80
N SER A 168 24.70 -14.55 -2.71
CA SER A 168 25.81 -14.78 -1.77
C SER A 168 27.12 -14.79 -2.52
N LEU A 169 28.11 -14.05 -2.03
CA LEU A 169 29.45 -14.01 -2.62
C LEU A 169 30.27 -15.22 -2.15
N ASP A 170 30.96 -15.87 -3.06
CA ASP A 170 31.99 -16.87 -2.76
C ASP A 170 33.30 -16.44 -3.40
N LEU A 171 34.36 -16.44 -2.58
CA LEU A 171 35.68 -15.94 -2.91
C LEU A 171 36.68 -17.10 -2.86
N ASN A 172 37.54 -17.18 -3.87
CA ASN A 172 38.60 -18.19 -3.96
C ASN A 172 39.89 -17.80 -3.20
#